data_AF-A0A1G1T4W0-F1
#
_entry.id   AF-A0A1G1T4W0-F1
#
_cell.length_a   1.000
_cell.length_b   1.000
_cell.length_c   1.000
_cell.angle_alpha   90.00
_cell.angle_beta   90.00
_cell.angle_gamma   90.00
#
_symmetry.space_group_name_H-M   'P 1'
#
loop_
_entity.id
_entity.type
_entity.pdbx_description
1 polymer ?
#
loop_
_entity_poly.entity_id
_entity_poly.type
_entity_poly.pdbx_seq_one_letter_code
_entity_poly.pdbx_strand_id
1 'polypeptide(L)'
;MFRFFPVLLAALLAFAARPAAAYSVLTHQANIDSTWERSLVPALQRRYPGGTDEEIAAAKAYAYGGAIIQDMGYYPFGNVLFTNLTHYVRSGDFVRNLISQSRNRNDYAFALGALGHYAADVSGHAEGTNRAMASVYPELAEEFGSAITYNQAPKQHTQLEFAFDVVQLASGKYHSQEYHKNFGFKVSKSTLERAFLQTYGLELGQVIVNVDLTIASFRFAVSQLIPTAARAAWHYKRKDILELSPGARRRDYLKRTSQRQFKKEYGDEYERPGFGARIISYFIRVLPKIGPLKPFAFKLPTPEAQKLFRSSFQKVLTNYRAHVARMPADSAAATPALSNTDFDTGHPTHAGEYPLADETYGEWVRKLADKKFENLNPVARQNILEFYGDSPKSPKSKEEQEDSKQRKTKEALAELKAMK
;
A
#
# COMPACT_ATOMS: atom_id res chain seq x y z
N MET A 1 14.72 -24.68 46.84
CA MET A 1 13.68 -25.16 45.89
C MET A 1 13.30 -24.08 44.85
N PHE A 2 14.27 -23.40 44.23
CA PHE A 2 14.00 -22.34 43.23
C PHE A 2 14.90 -22.52 42.01
N ARG A 3 14.58 -23.50 41.15
CA ARG A 3 15.32 -23.75 39.88
C ARG A 3 14.44 -23.74 38.62
N PHE A 4 13.18 -23.34 38.73
CA PHE A 4 12.25 -23.33 37.58
C PHE A 4 11.76 -21.94 37.14
N PHE A 5 12.07 -20.88 37.89
CA PHE A 5 11.63 -19.52 37.55
C PHE A 5 12.30 -18.88 36.31
N PRO A 6 13.62 -19.04 36.04
CA PRO A 6 14.23 -18.42 34.88
C PRO A 6 13.87 -19.10 33.56
N VAL A 7 13.53 -20.40 33.59
CA VAL A 7 13.09 -21.16 32.41
C VAL A 7 11.65 -20.79 32.01
N LEU A 8 10.77 -20.54 32.99
CA LEU A 8 9.41 -20.07 32.73
C LEU A 8 9.39 -18.63 32.19
N LEU A 9 10.27 -17.76 32.69
CA LEU A 9 10.40 -16.38 32.20
C LEU A 9 11.01 -16.33 30.79
N ALA A 10 12.00 -17.18 30.48
CA ALA A 10 12.55 -17.32 29.13
C ALA A 10 11.53 -17.93 28.14
N ALA A 11 10.68 -18.86 28.59
CA ALA A 11 9.57 -19.41 27.80
C ALA A 11 8.43 -18.39 27.58
N LEU A 12 8.13 -17.54 28.58
CA LEU A 12 7.18 -16.43 28.46
C LEU A 12 7.70 -15.30 27.56
N LEU A 13 9.01 -15.03 27.57
CA LEU A 13 9.66 -14.08 26.65
C LEU A 13 9.81 -14.66 25.22
N ALA A 14 9.96 -15.97 25.07
CA ALA A 14 9.92 -16.64 23.76
C ALA A 14 8.51 -16.66 23.13
N PHE A 15 7.44 -16.55 23.94
CA PHE A 15 6.07 -16.38 23.47
C PHE A 15 5.65 -14.92 23.21
N ALA A 16 6.49 -13.94 23.56
CA ALA A 16 6.24 -12.52 23.30
C ALA A 16 6.81 -12.00 21.96
N ALA A 17 7.69 -12.76 21.31
CA ALA A 17 8.26 -12.38 20.02
C ALA A 17 7.36 -12.82 18.86
N ARG A 18 6.25 -12.11 18.65
CA ARG A 18 5.43 -12.25 17.44
C ARG A 18 6.26 -11.84 16.22
N PRO A 19 6.40 -12.70 15.21
CA PRO A 19 7.05 -12.29 13.97
C PRO A 19 6.10 -11.38 13.18
N ALA A 20 6.66 -10.34 12.59
CA ALA A 20 5.94 -9.19 12.06
C ALA A 20 5.89 -9.20 10.52
N ALA A 21 5.24 -8.23 9.87
CA ALA A 21 4.74 -8.24 8.46
C ALA A 21 5.30 -7.06 7.60
N ALA A 22 5.72 -7.25 6.30
CA ALA A 22 6.49 -6.29 5.44
C ALA A 22 5.75 -6.01 4.16
N TYR A 23 5.84 -4.76 3.72
CA TYR A 23 4.80 -4.04 3.00
C TYR A 23 4.63 -4.48 1.55
N SER A 24 4.26 -5.74 1.37
CA SER A 24 3.39 -6.14 0.29
C SER A 24 1.96 -6.24 0.81
N VAL A 25 1.06 -6.69 -0.04
CA VAL A 25 -0.39 -6.69 0.18
C VAL A 25 -0.81 -7.27 1.52
N LEU A 26 -0.30 -8.44 1.92
CA LEU A 26 -0.78 -9.11 3.12
C LEU A 26 -0.37 -8.38 4.39
N THR A 27 0.71 -7.62 4.35
CA THR A 27 1.18 -6.83 5.49
C THR A 27 0.33 -5.61 5.75
N HIS A 28 -0.08 -4.89 4.71
CA HIS A 28 -1.04 -3.82 4.84
C HIS A 28 -2.34 -4.33 5.48
N GLN A 29 -2.77 -5.53 5.09
CA GLN A 29 -3.93 -6.18 5.70
C GLN A 29 -3.66 -6.58 7.16
N ALA A 30 -2.46 -7.08 7.47
CA ALA A 30 -2.07 -7.42 8.83
C ALA A 30 -2.07 -6.22 9.79
N ASN A 31 -1.76 -5.01 9.30
CA ASN A 31 -1.93 -3.78 10.08
C ASN A 31 -3.39 -3.55 10.48
N ILE A 32 -4.32 -3.74 9.54
CA ILE A 32 -5.76 -3.64 9.83
C ILE A 32 -6.15 -4.70 10.86
N ASP A 33 -5.77 -5.95 10.69
CA ASP A 33 -6.05 -7.02 11.64
C ASP A 33 -5.54 -6.73 13.05
N SER A 34 -4.29 -6.29 13.13
CA SER A 34 -3.60 -6.04 14.41
C SER A 34 -4.19 -4.85 15.17
N THR A 35 -4.89 -3.95 14.49
CA THR A 35 -5.41 -2.71 15.07
C THR A 35 -6.93 -2.62 15.09
N TRP A 36 -7.65 -3.55 14.44
CA TRP A 36 -9.09 -3.46 14.21
C TRP A 36 -9.89 -3.20 15.49
N GLU A 37 -9.94 -4.16 16.39
CA GLU A 37 -10.73 -4.09 17.63
C GLU A 37 -10.27 -2.97 18.56
N ARG A 38 -8.95 -2.78 18.66
CA ARG A 38 -8.35 -1.91 19.68
C ARG A 38 -8.29 -0.44 19.27
N SER A 39 -8.41 -0.15 17.98
CA SER A 39 -8.15 1.19 17.44
C SER A 39 -9.17 1.62 16.40
N LEU A 40 -9.42 0.80 15.37
CA LEU A 40 -10.32 1.19 14.28
C LEU A 40 -11.78 1.13 14.69
N VAL A 41 -12.24 0.05 15.35
CA VAL A 41 -13.64 -0.06 15.83
C VAL A 41 -14.01 1.11 16.75
N PRO A 42 -13.22 1.47 17.78
CA PRO A 42 -13.49 2.65 18.59
C PRO A 42 -13.51 3.96 17.77
N ALA A 43 -12.60 4.12 16.79
CA ALA A 43 -12.60 5.31 15.95
C ALA A 43 -13.86 5.40 15.07
N LEU A 44 -14.27 4.28 14.46
CA LEU A 44 -15.49 4.17 13.67
C LEU A 44 -16.73 4.50 14.52
N GLN A 45 -16.85 3.94 15.71
CA GLN A 45 -17.96 4.19 16.63
C GLN A 45 -17.99 5.63 17.14
N ARG A 46 -16.84 6.25 17.37
CA ARG A 46 -16.79 7.66 17.79
C ARG A 46 -17.27 8.61 16.69
N ARG A 47 -16.92 8.37 15.43
CA ARG A 47 -17.27 9.26 14.31
C ARG A 47 -18.63 8.96 13.70
N TYR A 48 -18.98 7.68 13.61
CA TYR A 48 -20.25 7.19 13.07
C TYR A 48 -20.88 6.23 14.08
N PRO A 49 -21.46 6.77 15.17
CA PRO A 49 -22.01 5.98 16.26
C PRO A 49 -23.17 5.10 15.82
N GLY A 50 -23.41 4.05 16.60
CA GLY A 50 -24.31 2.96 16.22
C GLY A 50 -23.67 2.01 15.21
N GLY A 51 -24.44 1.01 14.80
CA GLY A 51 -24.06 -0.01 13.84
C GLY A 51 -24.11 -1.42 14.42
N THR A 52 -24.65 -2.37 13.64
CA THR A 52 -24.66 -3.78 14.05
C THR A 52 -23.27 -4.40 13.92
N ASP A 53 -23.06 -5.56 14.53
CA ASP A 53 -21.83 -6.31 14.37
C ASP A 53 -21.56 -6.65 12.90
N GLU A 54 -22.60 -6.92 12.11
CA GLU A 54 -22.49 -7.15 10.66
C GLU A 54 -22.01 -5.90 9.92
N GLU A 55 -22.52 -4.71 10.27
CA GLU A 55 -22.10 -3.46 9.64
C GLU A 55 -20.67 -3.07 10.00
N ILE A 56 -20.26 -3.30 11.25
CA ILE A 56 -18.87 -3.10 11.69
C ILE A 56 -17.97 -4.06 10.93
N ALA A 57 -18.34 -5.33 10.85
CA ALA A 57 -17.55 -6.32 10.16
C ALA A 57 -17.49 -6.07 8.63
N ALA A 58 -18.57 -5.54 8.03
CA ALA A 58 -18.58 -5.08 6.64
C ALA A 58 -17.66 -3.86 6.41
N ALA A 59 -17.58 -2.93 7.36
CA ALA A 59 -16.67 -1.78 7.27
C ALA A 59 -15.19 -2.21 7.24
N LYS A 60 -14.86 -3.35 7.86
CA LYS A 60 -13.50 -3.90 7.82
C LYS A 60 -13.05 -4.24 6.39
N ALA A 61 -13.97 -4.66 5.51
CA ALA A 61 -13.69 -4.89 4.08
C ALA A 61 -13.23 -3.63 3.34
N TYR A 62 -13.76 -2.47 3.73
CA TYR A 62 -13.35 -1.17 3.23
C TYR A 62 -11.99 -0.75 3.78
N ALA A 63 -11.71 -1.04 5.06
CA ALA A 63 -10.39 -0.80 5.64
C ALA A 63 -9.27 -1.57 4.93
N TYR A 64 -9.49 -2.83 4.52
CA TYR A 64 -8.52 -3.52 3.65
C TYR A 64 -8.39 -2.89 2.28
N GLY A 65 -9.51 -2.44 1.72
CA GLY A 65 -9.53 -1.69 0.46
C GLY A 65 -8.61 -0.48 0.51
N GLY A 66 -8.76 0.32 1.57
CA GLY A 66 -7.95 1.49 1.80
C GLY A 66 -6.48 1.17 2.10
N ALA A 67 -6.21 0.08 2.81
CA ALA A 67 -4.84 -0.29 3.21
C ALA A 67 -3.89 -0.57 2.02
N ILE A 68 -4.43 -0.77 0.82
CA ILE A 68 -3.66 -1.09 -0.39
C ILE A 68 -4.02 -0.10 -1.52
N ILE A 69 -4.90 0.89 -1.30
CA ILE A 69 -5.46 1.66 -2.42
C ILE A 69 -4.39 2.42 -3.19
N GLN A 70 -3.39 2.96 -2.49
CA GLN A 70 -2.29 3.70 -3.11
C GLN A 70 -1.53 2.85 -4.13
N ASP A 71 -1.44 1.53 -3.94
CA ASP A 71 -0.74 0.62 -4.87
C ASP A 71 -1.58 0.23 -6.09
N MET A 72 -2.84 0.67 -6.20
CA MET A 72 -3.77 0.25 -7.25
C MET A 72 -3.19 0.44 -8.67
N GLY A 73 -2.32 1.43 -8.86
CA GLY A 73 -1.67 1.72 -10.13
C GLY A 73 -0.71 0.64 -10.63
N TYR A 74 -0.16 -0.19 -9.74
CA TYR A 74 0.73 -1.30 -10.09
C TYR A 74 -0.01 -2.58 -10.53
N TYR A 75 -1.33 -2.60 -10.43
CA TYR A 75 -2.15 -3.73 -10.85
C TYR A 75 -2.63 -3.59 -12.30
N PRO A 76 -3.07 -4.68 -12.95
CA PRO A 76 -3.50 -4.60 -14.34
C PRO A 76 -4.59 -3.58 -14.60
N PHE A 77 -4.44 -2.84 -15.70
CA PHE A 77 -5.26 -1.66 -16.06
C PHE A 77 -5.13 -0.47 -15.09
N GLY A 78 -4.22 -0.54 -14.12
CA GLY A 78 -3.79 0.59 -13.30
C GLY A 78 -2.94 1.58 -14.09
N ASN A 79 -2.60 2.68 -13.42
CA ASN A 79 -1.68 3.68 -13.93
C ASN A 79 -0.65 4.01 -12.83
N VAL A 80 0.64 3.85 -13.15
CA VAL A 80 1.76 4.14 -12.24
C VAL A 80 1.71 5.58 -11.72
N LEU A 81 1.26 6.54 -12.53
CA LEU A 81 1.10 7.93 -12.08
C LEU A 81 0.16 8.04 -10.87
N PHE A 82 -0.94 7.27 -10.84
CA PHE A 82 -1.83 7.30 -9.68
C PHE A 82 -1.07 6.89 -8.41
N THR A 83 -0.33 5.79 -8.46
CA THR A 83 0.42 5.30 -7.31
C THR A 83 1.53 6.27 -6.93
N ASN A 84 2.32 6.71 -7.89
CA ASN A 84 3.38 7.68 -7.67
C ASN A 84 2.86 9.00 -7.08
N LEU A 85 1.71 9.50 -7.52
CA LEU A 85 1.07 10.66 -6.91
C LEU A 85 0.80 10.38 -5.44
N THR A 86 0.13 9.28 -5.12
CA THR A 86 -0.25 8.97 -3.73
C THR A 86 0.93 8.57 -2.83
N HIS A 87 2.05 8.12 -3.39
CA HIS A 87 3.27 7.72 -2.68
C HIS A 87 4.26 8.87 -2.47
N TYR A 88 4.40 9.75 -3.45
CA TYR A 88 5.51 10.71 -3.49
C TYR A 88 5.06 12.17 -3.48
N VAL A 89 3.80 12.46 -3.84
CA VAL A 89 3.30 13.82 -4.06
C VAL A 89 2.08 14.06 -3.20
N ARG A 90 2.17 14.97 -2.22
CA ARG A 90 1.03 15.30 -1.35
C ARG A 90 0.43 14.06 -0.65
N SER A 91 1.29 13.10 -0.29
CA SER A 91 0.91 11.78 0.23
C SER A 91 0.10 11.86 1.55
N GLY A 92 0.47 12.75 2.45
CA GLY A 92 -0.28 13.05 3.67
C GLY A 92 -1.60 13.76 3.37
N ASP A 93 -1.58 14.74 2.48
CA ASP A 93 -2.79 15.48 2.08
C ASP A 93 -3.84 14.58 1.40
N PHE A 94 -3.42 13.61 0.59
CA PHE A 94 -4.33 12.62 -0.01
C PHE A 94 -5.12 11.84 1.04
N VAL A 95 -4.43 11.32 2.06
CA VAL A 95 -5.07 10.58 3.17
C VAL A 95 -5.97 11.49 3.99
N ARG A 96 -5.55 12.73 4.27
CA ARG A 96 -6.41 13.71 4.96
C ARG A 96 -7.68 13.99 4.18
N ASN A 97 -7.59 14.11 2.86
CA ASN A 97 -8.73 14.34 1.99
C ASN A 97 -9.65 13.11 1.91
N LEU A 98 -9.13 11.88 1.96
CA LEU A 98 -9.98 10.69 2.10
C LEU A 98 -10.79 10.73 3.42
N ILE A 99 -10.15 11.11 4.52
CA ILE A 99 -10.80 11.20 5.84
C ILE A 99 -11.85 12.31 5.86
N SER A 100 -11.53 13.49 5.33
CA SER A 100 -12.49 14.62 5.28
C SER A 100 -13.65 14.35 4.33
N GLN A 101 -13.43 13.62 3.23
CA GLN A 101 -14.47 13.25 2.27
C GLN A 101 -15.33 12.05 2.69
N SER A 102 -15.05 11.44 3.84
CA SER A 102 -15.82 10.32 4.35
C SER A 102 -17.21 10.76 4.77
N ARG A 103 -18.26 10.09 4.28
CA ARG A 103 -19.67 10.44 4.57
C ARG A 103 -20.42 9.43 5.43
N ASN A 104 -19.81 8.25 5.64
CA ASN A 104 -20.38 7.16 6.40
C ASN A 104 -19.26 6.28 6.96
N ARG A 105 -19.64 5.26 7.74
CA ARG A 105 -18.74 4.30 8.38
C ARG A 105 -17.82 3.58 7.39
N ASN A 106 -18.32 3.20 6.22
CA ASN A 106 -17.54 2.46 5.22
C ASN A 106 -16.49 3.36 4.57
N ASP A 107 -16.86 4.59 4.20
CA ASP A 107 -15.91 5.58 3.68
C ASP A 107 -14.81 5.88 4.69
N TYR A 108 -15.19 6.01 5.96
CA TYR A 108 -14.22 6.30 7.01
C TYR A 108 -13.32 5.10 7.31
N ALA A 109 -13.85 3.88 7.29
CA ALA A 109 -13.03 2.66 7.39
C ALA A 109 -12.04 2.57 6.22
N PHE A 110 -12.48 2.87 5.00
CA PHE A 110 -11.61 2.97 3.82
C PHE A 110 -10.51 4.02 4.02
N ALA A 111 -10.87 5.22 4.47
CA ALA A 111 -9.89 6.29 4.71
C ALA A 111 -8.90 5.95 5.83
N LEU A 112 -9.34 5.30 6.91
CA LEU A 112 -8.46 4.79 7.96
C LEU A 112 -7.56 3.67 7.44
N GLY A 113 -8.05 2.83 6.53
CA GLY A 113 -7.22 1.89 5.77
C GLY A 113 -6.06 2.58 5.06
N ALA A 114 -6.36 3.62 4.28
CA ALA A 114 -5.34 4.41 3.57
C ALA A 114 -4.36 5.12 4.51
N LEU A 115 -4.82 5.52 5.70
CA LEU A 115 -3.95 6.00 6.78
C LEU A 115 -3.01 4.91 7.31
N GLY A 116 -3.48 3.66 7.36
CA GLY A 116 -2.66 2.50 7.67
C GLY A 116 -1.57 2.26 6.63
N HIS A 117 -1.87 2.46 5.35
CA HIS A 117 -0.89 2.43 4.27
C HIS A 117 0.12 3.57 4.38
N TYR A 118 -0.33 4.81 4.62
CA TYR A 118 0.57 5.95 4.87
C TYR A 118 1.52 5.69 6.05
N ALA A 119 1.00 5.21 7.18
CA ALA A 119 1.84 4.91 8.34
C ALA A 119 2.80 3.75 8.08
N ALA A 120 2.37 2.79 7.26
CA ALA A 120 3.15 1.64 6.83
C ALA A 120 4.36 2.06 6.03
N ASP A 121 4.19 2.75 4.91
CA ASP A 121 5.30 2.92 3.96
C ASP A 121 6.30 3.94 4.47
N VAL A 122 5.84 5.03 5.11
CA VAL A 122 6.68 6.11 5.66
C VAL A 122 7.76 5.57 6.61
N SER A 123 7.49 4.54 7.40
CA SER A 123 8.49 3.92 8.28
C SER A 123 8.94 2.54 7.81
N GLY A 124 8.09 1.85 7.06
CA GLY A 124 8.24 0.47 6.65
C GLY A 124 9.32 0.26 5.61
N HIS A 125 9.37 1.15 4.61
CA HIS A 125 10.40 1.09 3.59
C HIS A 125 11.75 1.51 4.18
N ALA A 126 11.81 2.74 4.71
CA ALA A 126 13.02 3.34 5.25
C ALA A 126 13.72 2.50 6.34
N GLU A 127 12.95 1.89 7.27
CA GLU A 127 13.53 1.16 8.41
C GLU A 127 13.47 -0.36 8.24
N GLY A 128 12.62 -0.86 7.36
CA GLY A 128 12.41 -2.28 7.10
C GLY A 128 13.02 -2.71 5.77
N THR A 129 12.26 -2.55 4.70
CA THR A 129 12.60 -3.10 3.37
C THR A 129 13.94 -2.58 2.88
N ASN A 130 14.18 -1.27 2.89
CA ASN A 130 15.38 -0.67 2.30
C ASN A 130 16.65 -1.13 3.02
N ARG A 131 16.60 -1.30 4.35
CA ARG A 131 17.72 -1.81 5.15
C ARG A 131 17.89 -3.33 5.03
N ALA A 132 16.80 -4.06 4.84
CA ALA A 132 16.83 -5.51 4.67
C ALA A 132 17.47 -5.92 3.34
N MET A 133 17.33 -5.09 2.30
CA MET A 133 17.86 -5.32 0.95
C MET A 133 19.33 -5.69 0.95
N ALA A 134 20.19 -4.95 1.66
CA ALA A 134 21.63 -5.18 1.67
C ALA A 134 22.01 -6.58 2.17
N SER A 135 21.30 -7.11 3.17
CA SER A 135 21.56 -8.46 3.70
C SER A 135 21.07 -9.57 2.78
N VAL A 136 20.04 -9.32 1.97
CA VAL A 136 19.39 -10.31 1.10
C VAL A 136 20.03 -10.31 -0.30
N TYR A 137 20.45 -9.14 -0.76
CA TYR A 137 21.10 -8.90 -2.05
C TYR A 137 22.45 -8.18 -1.84
N PRO A 138 23.49 -8.89 -1.31
CA PRO A 138 24.81 -8.30 -1.08
C PRO A 138 25.41 -7.65 -2.32
N GLU A 139 25.12 -8.19 -3.51
CA GLU A 139 25.56 -7.63 -4.79
C GLU A 139 25.05 -6.20 -5.03
N LEU A 140 23.86 -5.84 -4.52
CA LEU A 140 23.32 -4.49 -4.62
C LEU A 140 23.88 -3.59 -3.51
N ALA A 141 24.31 -4.16 -2.38
CA ALA A 141 24.92 -3.40 -1.29
C ALA A 141 26.28 -2.83 -1.70
N GLU A 142 27.01 -3.51 -2.58
CA GLU A 142 28.27 -3.02 -3.15
C GLU A 142 28.06 -1.75 -3.99
N GLU A 143 26.92 -1.64 -4.69
CA GLU A 143 26.59 -0.49 -5.54
C GLU A 143 25.92 0.65 -4.78
N PHE A 144 24.96 0.32 -3.89
CA PHE A 144 24.06 1.30 -3.29
C PHE A 144 24.23 1.50 -1.78
N GLY A 145 25.05 0.66 -1.12
CA GLY A 145 25.28 0.73 0.32
C GLY A 145 24.23 -0.02 1.16
N SER A 146 24.08 0.40 2.42
CA SER A 146 23.34 -0.36 3.45
C SER A 146 21.82 -0.14 3.48
N ALA A 147 21.32 0.84 2.74
CA ALA A 147 19.91 1.11 2.56
C ALA A 147 19.62 1.31 1.07
N ILE A 148 18.85 0.40 0.48
CA ILE A 148 18.60 0.34 -0.96
C ILE A 148 17.14 0.64 -1.20
N THR A 149 16.88 1.78 -1.84
CA THR A 149 15.57 2.32 -2.15
C THR A 149 14.86 1.55 -3.27
N TYR A 150 13.54 1.64 -3.35
CA TYR A 150 12.76 1.13 -4.48
C TYR A 150 13.28 1.69 -5.81
N ASN A 151 13.57 2.98 -5.89
CA ASN A 151 14.10 3.58 -7.13
C ASN A 151 15.45 2.97 -7.57
N GLN A 152 16.29 2.53 -6.64
CA GLN A 152 17.58 1.90 -6.97
C GLN A 152 17.42 0.46 -7.47
N ALA A 153 16.50 -0.31 -6.89
CA ALA A 153 16.35 -1.73 -7.19
C ALA A 153 14.88 -2.22 -7.16
N PRO A 154 14.00 -1.70 -8.04
CA PRO A 154 12.55 -1.85 -7.91
C PRO A 154 12.10 -3.32 -8.00
N LYS A 155 12.80 -4.12 -8.82
CA LYS A 155 12.54 -5.55 -8.97
C LYS A 155 12.86 -6.32 -7.69
N GLN A 156 14.03 -6.13 -7.10
CA GLN A 156 14.47 -6.84 -5.90
C GLN A 156 13.68 -6.37 -4.68
N HIS A 157 13.32 -5.09 -4.65
CA HIS A 157 12.46 -4.51 -3.62
C HIS A 157 11.09 -5.21 -3.59
N THR A 158 10.39 -5.27 -4.74
CA THR A 158 9.14 -6.02 -4.90
C THR A 158 9.28 -7.51 -4.54
N GLN A 159 10.40 -8.14 -4.92
CA GLN A 159 10.67 -9.54 -4.59
C GLN A 159 10.83 -9.77 -3.08
N LEU A 160 11.52 -8.86 -2.38
CA LEU A 160 11.75 -8.96 -0.95
C LEU A 160 10.45 -8.75 -0.17
N GLU A 161 9.64 -7.77 -0.54
CA GLU A 161 8.31 -7.53 0.04
C GLU A 161 7.41 -8.76 -0.11
N PHE A 162 7.37 -9.35 -1.31
CA PHE A 162 6.64 -10.60 -1.54
C PHE A 162 7.21 -11.76 -0.71
N ALA A 163 8.53 -11.85 -0.57
CA ALA A 163 9.17 -12.90 0.21
C ALA A 163 8.80 -12.80 1.71
N PHE A 164 8.68 -11.59 2.25
CA PHE A 164 8.20 -11.39 3.61
C PHE A 164 6.75 -11.86 3.78
N ASP A 165 5.87 -11.53 2.83
CA ASP A 165 4.48 -11.99 2.82
C ASP A 165 4.39 -13.52 2.80
N VAL A 166 5.21 -14.18 1.99
CA VAL A 166 5.30 -15.65 1.95
C VAL A 166 5.73 -16.22 3.31
N VAL A 167 6.76 -15.67 3.94
CA VAL A 167 7.25 -16.14 5.26
C VAL A 167 6.23 -15.91 6.37
N GLN A 168 5.53 -14.77 6.37
CA GLN A 168 4.50 -14.50 7.37
C GLN A 168 3.26 -15.38 7.18
N LEU A 169 2.82 -15.55 5.94
CA LEU A 169 1.74 -16.47 5.62
C LEU A 169 2.09 -17.89 6.05
N ALA A 170 3.29 -18.36 5.71
CA ALA A 170 3.81 -19.68 6.06
C ALA A 170 3.80 -19.96 7.56
N SER A 171 4.03 -18.92 8.35
CA SER A 171 4.18 -19.05 9.79
C SER A 171 2.87 -18.91 10.58
N GLY A 172 1.74 -18.89 9.88
CA GLY A 172 0.39 -18.87 10.47
C GLY A 172 0.01 -17.54 11.12
N LYS A 173 0.72 -16.46 10.77
CA LYS A 173 0.58 -15.14 11.44
C LYS A 173 -0.39 -14.21 10.74
N TYR A 174 -0.70 -14.49 9.49
CA TYR A 174 -1.83 -13.89 8.81
C TYR A 174 -3.07 -14.74 9.05
N HIS A 175 -4.16 -14.10 9.46
CA HIS A 175 -5.44 -14.78 9.56
C HIS A 175 -5.81 -15.36 8.19
N SER A 176 -6.03 -16.68 8.14
CA SER A 176 -6.26 -17.39 6.89
C SER A 176 -7.67 -17.13 6.33
N GLN A 177 -7.87 -17.56 5.08
CA GLN A 177 -8.96 -17.26 4.14
C GLN A 177 -10.40 -17.06 4.65
N GLU A 178 -10.84 -17.57 5.81
CA GLU A 178 -12.23 -17.38 6.28
C GLU A 178 -12.58 -15.89 6.41
N TYR A 179 -11.61 -15.07 6.77
CA TYR A 179 -11.79 -13.64 6.91
C TYR A 179 -11.94 -12.92 5.53
N HIS A 180 -11.10 -13.24 4.53
CA HIS A 180 -11.23 -12.70 3.15
C HIS A 180 -12.48 -13.23 2.42
N LYS A 181 -12.95 -14.40 2.83
CA LYS A 181 -14.10 -15.08 2.25
C LYS A 181 -15.44 -14.49 2.74
N ASN A 182 -15.52 -14.04 3.99
CA ASN A 182 -16.77 -13.57 4.59
C ASN A 182 -16.99 -12.05 4.47
N PHE A 183 -15.94 -11.22 4.42
CA PHE A 183 -16.09 -9.75 4.40
C PHE A 183 -15.67 -9.11 3.06
N GLY A 184 -14.67 -9.69 2.40
CA GLY A 184 -14.15 -9.24 1.11
C GLY A 184 -13.21 -8.03 1.18
N PHE A 185 -12.84 -7.54 -0.01
CA PHE A 185 -12.07 -6.32 -0.23
C PHE A 185 -12.96 -5.34 -0.99
N LYS A 186 -13.16 -4.12 -0.48
CA LYS A 186 -14.08 -3.12 -1.07
C LYS A 186 -13.44 -1.74 -1.17
N VAL A 187 -13.72 -1.03 -2.26
CA VAL A 187 -13.20 0.33 -2.51
C VAL A 187 -14.35 1.33 -2.42
N SER A 188 -14.20 2.38 -1.61
CA SER A 188 -15.13 3.52 -1.59
C SER A 188 -14.85 4.44 -2.78
N LYS A 189 -15.27 4.02 -3.99
CA LYS A 189 -14.96 4.70 -5.26
C LYS A 189 -15.27 6.20 -5.23
N SER A 190 -16.48 6.59 -4.85
CA SER A 190 -16.86 8.02 -4.87
C SER A 190 -16.04 8.85 -3.88
N THR A 191 -15.62 8.27 -2.75
CA THR A 191 -14.74 8.94 -1.77
C THR A 191 -13.32 9.06 -2.31
N LEU A 192 -12.82 8.02 -2.98
CA LEU A 192 -11.54 8.05 -3.68
C LEU A 192 -11.52 9.13 -4.76
N GLU A 193 -12.53 9.21 -5.62
CA GLU A 193 -12.63 10.20 -6.70
C GLU A 193 -12.65 11.63 -6.17
N ARG A 194 -13.47 11.92 -5.14
CA ARG A 194 -13.51 13.25 -4.52
C ARG A 194 -12.19 13.62 -3.86
N ALA A 195 -11.58 12.70 -3.11
CA ALA A 195 -10.32 12.96 -2.43
C ALA A 195 -9.17 13.16 -3.42
N PHE A 196 -9.13 12.37 -4.50
CA PHE A 196 -8.12 12.50 -5.56
C PHE A 196 -8.24 13.85 -6.27
N LEU A 197 -9.45 14.24 -6.67
CA LEU A 197 -9.72 15.55 -7.27
C LEU A 197 -9.35 16.69 -6.32
N GLN A 198 -9.74 16.62 -5.05
CA GLN A 198 -9.39 17.64 -4.06
C GLN A 198 -7.87 17.74 -3.80
N THR A 199 -7.15 16.63 -3.91
CA THR A 199 -5.70 16.61 -3.63
C THR A 199 -4.89 17.13 -4.81
N TYR A 200 -5.27 16.72 -6.02
CA TYR A 200 -4.44 16.86 -7.22
C TYR A 200 -5.04 17.78 -8.28
N GLY A 201 -6.29 18.22 -8.16
CA GLY A 201 -6.97 18.99 -9.21
C GLY A 201 -7.13 18.20 -10.52
N LEU A 202 -7.02 16.87 -10.46
CA LEU A 202 -7.24 15.96 -11.58
C LEU A 202 -8.39 15.04 -11.22
N GLU A 203 -9.32 14.83 -12.15
CA GLU A 203 -10.31 13.77 -11.99
C GLU A 203 -9.61 12.42 -12.09
N LEU A 204 -10.07 11.41 -11.34
CA LEU A 204 -9.45 10.09 -11.38
C LEU A 204 -9.47 9.49 -12.80
N GLY A 205 -10.52 9.78 -13.58
CA GLY A 205 -10.64 9.38 -14.99
C GLY A 205 -9.63 10.03 -15.95
N GLN A 206 -9.00 11.15 -15.56
CA GLN A 206 -7.94 11.80 -16.34
C GLN A 206 -6.58 11.10 -16.16
N VAL A 207 -6.45 10.23 -15.16
CA VAL A 207 -5.26 9.42 -14.90
C VAL A 207 -5.52 7.95 -15.21
N ILE A 208 -6.67 7.42 -14.81
CA ILE A 208 -7.07 6.03 -15.00
C ILE A 208 -8.20 5.96 -16.02
N VAL A 209 -7.90 5.44 -17.21
CA VAL A 209 -8.83 5.42 -18.36
C VAL A 209 -10.16 4.73 -18.04
N ASN A 210 -10.14 3.63 -17.29
CA ASN A 210 -11.35 2.92 -16.89
C ASN A 210 -11.29 2.55 -15.40
N VAL A 211 -11.73 3.48 -14.56
CA VAL A 211 -11.68 3.36 -13.09
C VAL A 211 -12.37 2.08 -12.59
N ASP A 212 -13.53 1.72 -13.15
CA ASP A 212 -14.27 0.52 -12.72
C ASP A 212 -13.54 -0.77 -13.07
N LEU A 213 -12.97 -0.84 -14.27
CA LEU A 213 -12.13 -1.96 -14.68
C LEU A 213 -10.90 -2.08 -13.77
N THR A 214 -10.22 -0.98 -13.49
CA THR A 214 -9.03 -0.94 -12.64
C THR A 214 -9.35 -1.39 -11.22
N ILE A 215 -10.44 -0.90 -10.63
CA ILE A 215 -10.89 -1.36 -9.31
C ILE A 215 -11.22 -2.86 -9.37
N ALA A 216 -11.94 -3.34 -10.39
CA ALA A 216 -12.30 -4.75 -10.49
C ALA A 216 -11.08 -5.67 -10.63
N SER A 217 -10.10 -5.33 -11.48
CA SER A 217 -8.86 -6.10 -11.66
C SER A 217 -7.99 -6.07 -10.41
N PHE A 218 -7.88 -4.92 -9.76
CA PHE A 218 -7.18 -4.75 -8.49
C PHE A 218 -7.79 -5.63 -7.38
N ARG A 219 -9.12 -5.58 -7.22
CA ARG A 219 -9.85 -6.44 -6.28
C ARG A 219 -9.58 -7.92 -6.52
N PHE A 220 -9.59 -8.35 -7.79
CA PHE A 220 -9.29 -9.73 -8.16
C PHE A 220 -7.85 -10.11 -7.82
N ALA A 221 -6.88 -9.25 -8.13
CA ALA A 221 -5.47 -9.52 -7.87
C ALA A 221 -5.17 -9.67 -6.37
N VAL A 222 -5.67 -8.73 -5.55
CA VAL A 222 -5.47 -8.73 -4.09
C VAL A 222 -6.21 -9.88 -3.41
N SER A 223 -7.47 -10.13 -3.76
CA SER A 223 -8.28 -11.14 -3.06
C SER A 223 -8.00 -12.57 -3.49
N GLN A 224 -7.56 -12.79 -4.73
CA GLN A 224 -7.41 -14.14 -5.29
C GLN A 224 -5.98 -14.45 -5.74
N LEU A 225 -5.39 -13.59 -6.57
CA LEU A 225 -4.14 -13.92 -7.26
C LEU A 225 -2.96 -13.95 -6.28
N ILE A 226 -2.75 -12.86 -5.53
CA ILE A 226 -1.61 -12.73 -4.61
C ILE A 226 -1.65 -13.78 -3.50
N PRO A 227 -2.79 -14.00 -2.80
CA PRO A 227 -2.88 -15.09 -1.84
C PRO A 227 -2.56 -16.44 -2.48
N THR A 228 -3.05 -16.72 -3.70
CA THR A 228 -2.74 -17.97 -4.40
C THR A 228 -1.26 -18.11 -4.72
N ALA A 229 -0.62 -17.05 -5.22
CA ALA A 229 0.80 -17.03 -5.52
C ALA A 229 1.66 -17.23 -4.25
N ALA A 230 1.35 -16.51 -3.18
CA ALA A 230 2.05 -16.64 -1.89
C ALA A 230 1.99 -18.07 -1.34
N ARG A 231 0.86 -18.75 -1.57
CA ARG A 231 0.64 -20.14 -1.14
C ARG A 231 1.43 -21.13 -1.97
N ALA A 232 1.42 -20.96 -3.29
CA ALA A 232 2.27 -21.75 -4.18
C ALA A 232 3.76 -21.56 -3.84
N ALA A 233 4.17 -20.33 -3.56
CA ALA A 233 5.53 -19.99 -3.15
C ALA A 233 5.91 -20.65 -1.82
N TRP A 234 5.03 -20.64 -0.80
CA TRP A 234 5.23 -21.40 0.43
C TRP A 234 5.41 -22.90 0.15
N HIS A 235 4.53 -23.50 -0.66
CA HIS A 235 4.63 -24.92 -1.01
C HIS A 235 5.96 -25.25 -1.68
N TYR A 236 6.44 -24.36 -2.55
CA TYR A 236 7.70 -24.51 -3.26
C TYR A 236 8.92 -24.35 -2.33
N LYS A 237 8.90 -23.38 -1.40
CA LYS A 237 10.00 -23.07 -0.46
C LYS A 237 9.85 -23.71 0.92
N ARG A 238 9.00 -24.73 1.05
CA ARG A 238 8.59 -25.28 2.36
C ARG A 238 9.76 -25.73 3.22
N LYS A 239 10.75 -26.41 2.63
CA LYS A 239 11.91 -26.93 3.38
C LYS A 239 12.71 -25.77 3.97
N ASP A 240 13.13 -24.84 3.11
CA ASP A 240 13.90 -23.65 3.47
C ASP A 240 13.18 -22.77 4.50
N ILE A 241 11.85 -22.60 4.38
CA ILE A 241 11.07 -21.79 5.33
C ILE A 241 10.90 -22.50 6.68
N LEU A 242 10.80 -23.83 6.72
CA LEU A 242 10.76 -24.58 7.98
C LEU A 242 12.09 -24.51 8.74
N GLU A 243 13.22 -24.43 8.02
CA GLU A 243 14.54 -24.20 8.61
C GLU A 243 14.63 -22.79 9.23
N LEU A 244 14.06 -21.77 8.57
CA LEU A 244 14.02 -20.39 9.09
C LEU A 244 12.99 -20.17 10.20
N SER A 245 11.88 -20.92 10.20
CA SER A 245 10.79 -20.78 11.16
C SER A 245 10.20 -22.14 11.54
N PRO A 246 10.75 -22.82 12.57
CA PRO A 246 10.28 -24.14 13.01
C PRO A 246 8.81 -24.19 13.47
N GLY A 247 8.19 -23.02 13.74
CA GLY A 247 6.79 -22.87 14.12
C GLY A 247 5.79 -22.81 12.95
N ALA A 248 6.23 -22.87 11.70
CA ALA A 248 5.35 -22.83 10.53
C ALA A 248 4.48 -24.11 10.42
N ARG A 249 3.23 -24.07 10.91
CA ARG A 249 2.32 -25.23 10.94
C ARG A 249 1.42 -25.31 9.70
N ARG A 250 1.29 -26.52 9.14
CA ARG A 250 0.50 -26.87 7.94
C ARG A 250 -1.02 -26.70 8.06
N ARG A 251 -1.58 -26.55 9.27
CA ARG A 251 -3.00 -26.83 9.55
C ARG A 251 -3.99 -25.71 9.22
N ASP A 252 -3.55 -24.48 9.00
CA ASP A 252 -4.48 -23.34 8.85
C ASP A 252 -4.92 -23.09 7.39
N TYR A 253 -4.68 -24.06 6.50
CA TYR A 253 -4.46 -23.73 5.09
C TYR A 253 -5.40 -24.35 4.04
N LEU A 254 -5.99 -25.52 4.26
CA LEU A 254 -6.63 -26.27 3.17
C LEU A 254 -8.17 -26.24 3.25
N LYS A 255 -8.79 -25.20 2.68
CA LYS A 255 -10.11 -25.35 2.06
C LYS A 255 -10.03 -24.90 0.60
N ARG A 256 -10.28 -25.86 -0.29
CA ARG A 256 -10.32 -25.70 -1.74
C ARG A 256 -11.61 -24.94 -2.09
N THR A 257 -11.52 -23.66 -2.44
CA THR A 257 -12.69 -22.92 -2.93
C THR A 257 -12.98 -23.37 -4.36
N SER A 258 -14.17 -23.91 -4.62
CA SER A 258 -14.60 -24.29 -5.97
C SER A 258 -15.19 -23.09 -6.71
N GLN A 259 -15.06 -23.06 -8.04
CA GLN A 259 -15.60 -22.00 -8.91
C GLN A 259 -17.11 -21.74 -8.71
N ARG A 260 -17.85 -22.78 -8.30
CA ARG A 260 -19.29 -22.71 -8.02
C ARG A 260 -19.60 -22.01 -6.69
N GLN A 261 -18.70 -22.10 -5.70
CA GLN A 261 -18.83 -21.39 -4.43
C GLN A 261 -18.55 -19.90 -4.61
N PHE A 262 -17.58 -19.55 -5.45
CA PHE A 262 -17.27 -18.18 -5.84
C PHE A 262 -18.47 -17.45 -6.46
N LYS A 263 -19.16 -18.07 -7.43
CA LYS A 263 -20.37 -17.47 -8.04
C LYS A 263 -21.50 -17.20 -7.04
N LYS A 264 -21.65 -18.05 -6.03
CA LYS A 264 -22.69 -17.91 -4.99
C LYS A 264 -22.36 -16.79 -3.98
N GLU A 265 -21.08 -16.46 -3.80
CA GLU A 265 -20.56 -15.63 -2.70
C GLU A 265 -20.36 -14.16 -3.11
N TYR A 266 -20.24 -13.86 -4.41
CA TYR A 266 -20.02 -12.51 -4.95
C TYR A 266 -21.16 -11.94 -5.82
N GLY A 267 -22.25 -12.70 -6.03
CA GLY A 267 -23.47 -12.26 -6.71
C GLY A 267 -23.35 -12.01 -8.23
N ASP A 268 -24.50 -11.84 -8.89
CA ASP A 268 -24.63 -11.68 -10.35
C ASP A 268 -24.39 -10.23 -10.83
N GLU A 269 -23.96 -9.29 -9.99
CA GLU A 269 -23.53 -7.93 -10.43
C GLU A 269 -22.24 -7.96 -11.27
N TYR A 270 -21.61 -9.12 -11.41
CA TYR A 270 -20.52 -9.37 -12.34
C TYR A 270 -20.98 -9.98 -13.69
N GLU A 271 -22.28 -10.14 -13.92
CA GLU A 271 -22.82 -10.64 -15.19
C GLU A 271 -23.08 -9.51 -16.19
N ARG A 272 -22.04 -9.16 -16.95
CA ARG A 272 -22.21 -9.16 -18.41
C ARG A 272 -21.17 -10.08 -19.06
N PRO A 273 -21.61 -11.12 -19.80
CA PRO A 273 -20.71 -12.09 -20.41
C PRO A 273 -19.81 -11.41 -21.44
N GLY A 274 -18.50 -11.61 -21.32
CA GLY A 274 -17.49 -11.19 -22.30
C GLY A 274 -16.26 -10.54 -21.67
N PHE A 275 -16.42 -9.81 -20.57
CA PHE A 275 -15.35 -8.93 -20.04
C PHE A 275 -14.48 -9.57 -18.95
N GLY A 276 -15.07 -10.24 -17.96
CA GLY A 276 -14.31 -10.96 -16.91
C GLY A 276 -13.45 -12.10 -17.47
N ALA A 277 -13.93 -12.79 -18.52
CA ALA A 277 -13.16 -13.79 -19.25
C ALA A 277 -11.97 -13.17 -20.02
N ARG A 278 -12.08 -11.92 -20.50
CA ARG A 278 -10.97 -11.18 -21.13
C ARG A 278 -9.93 -10.73 -20.10
N ILE A 279 -10.35 -10.28 -18.92
CA ILE A 279 -9.44 -9.95 -17.81
C ILE A 279 -8.69 -11.21 -17.38
N ILE A 280 -9.40 -12.30 -17.10
CA ILE A 280 -8.78 -13.60 -16.76
C ILE A 280 -7.86 -14.08 -17.90
N SER A 281 -8.27 -13.97 -19.17
CA SER A 281 -7.44 -14.32 -20.32
C SER A 281 -6.22 -13.42 -20.49
N TYR A 282 -6.31 -12.14 -20.16
CA TYR A 282 -5.18 -11.21 -20.14
C TYR A 282 -4.22 -11.55 -19.00
N PHE A 283 -4.73 -11.80 -17.79
CA PHE A 283 -3.93 -12.29 -16.66
C PHE A 283 -3.27 -13.65 -16.96
N ILE A 284 -3.93 -14.57 -17.65
CA ILE A 284 -3.33 -15.85 -18.10
C ILE A 284 -2.24 -15.62 -19.16
N ARG A 285 -2.34 -14.55 -19.98
CA ARG A 285 -1.34 -14.18 -20.99
C ARG A 285 -0.17 -13.35 -20.44
N VAL A 286 -0.40 -12.56 -19.40
CA VAL A 286 0.59 -11.69 -18.71
C VAL A 286 1.25 -12.42 -17.54
N LEU A 287 0.60 -13.44 -16.98
CA LEU A 287 1.29 -14.47 -16.22
C LEU A 287 2.45 -14.95 -17.10
N PRO A 288 3.69 -14.79 -16.65
CA PRO A 288 4.80 -15.06 -17.52
C PRO A 288 4.66 -16.54 -17.96
N LYS A 289 4.79 -16.82 -19.25
CA LYS A 289 4.70 -18.18 -19.80
C LYS A 289 5.89 -18.97 -19.26
N ILE A 290 5.74 -19.51 -18.05
CA ILE A 290 6.84 -20.03 -17.26
C ILE A 290 6.75 -21.55 -17.26
N GLY A 291 7.72 -22.19 -17.94
CA GLY A 291 8.10 -23.57 -17.63
C GLY A 291 8.46 -23.71 -16.14
N PRO A 292 8.47 -24.92 -15.57
CA PRO A 292 8.06 -25.20 -14.18
C PRO A 292 8.71 -24.45 -12.99
N LEU A 293 9.72 -23.56 -13.14
CA LEU A 293 10.55 -23.09 -12.02
C LEU A 293 11.03 -21.62 -12.01
N LYS A 294 10.71 -20.74 -12.97
CA LYS A 294 11.15 -19.31 -12.92
C LYS A 294 10.29 -18.28 -12.14
N PRO A 295 9.05 -18.51 -11.64
CA PRO A 295 8.29 -17.48 -10.94
C PRO A 295 8.72 -17.27 -9.47
N PHE A 296 9.67 -18.07 -8.96
CA PHE A 296 10.07 -18.07 -7.55
C PHE A 296 11.52 -17.61 -7.34
N ALA A 297 11.99 -16.68 -8.18
CA ALA A 297 13.34 -16.11 -8.11
C ALA A 297 13.52 -15.08 -6.97
N PHE A 298 12.64 -15.06 -5.96
CA PHE A 298 12.83 -14.25 -4.76
C PHE A 298 13.77 -14.99 -3.80
N LYS A 299 14.63 -14.23 -3.12
CA LYS A 299 15.46 -14.75 -2.03
C LYS A 299 14.64 -14.71 -0.74
N LEU A 300 14.82 -15.69 0.13
CA LEU A 300 14.16 -15.67 1.44
C LEU A 300 14.81 -14.61 2.33
N PRO A 301 14.03 -13.90 3.18
CA PRO A 301 14.60 -12.93 4.11
C PRO A 301 15.59 -13.59 5.08
N THR A 302 16.79 -13.02 5.17
CA THR A 302 17.80 -13.41 6.16
C THR A 302 17.29 -13.21 7.60
N PRO A 303 17.91 -13.83 8.63
CA PRO A 303 17.56 -13.56 10.02
C PRO A 303 17.65 -12.07 10.39
N GLU A 304 18.63 -11.35 9.84
CA GLU A 304 18.79 -9.90 9.99
C GLU A 304 17.63 -9.15 9.34
N ALA A 305 17.33 -9.46 8.08
CA ALA A 305 16.17 -8.90 7.38
C ALA A 305 14.90 -9.10 8.19
N GLN A 306 14.64 -10.31 8.70
CA GLN A 306 13.48 -10.61 9.55
C GLN A 306 13.47 -9.88 10.90
N LYS A 307 14.63 -9.42 11.41
CA LYS A 307 14.74 -8.62 12.64
C LYS A 307 14.42 -7.15 12.37
N LEU A 308 15.06 -6.55 11.36
CA LEU A 308 14.80 -5.16 10.91
C LEU A 308 13.31 -4.97 10.68
N PHE A 309 12.79 -5.93 9.98
CA PHE A 309 11.42 -6.09 9.66
C PHE A 309 10.44 -6.15 10.85
N ARG A 310 10.76 -6.97 11.86
CA ARG A 310 9.99 -7.02 13.11
C ARG A 310 9.93 -5.67 13.80
N SER A 311 11.07 -4.98 13.82
CA SER A 311 11.20 -3.66 14.42
C SER A 311 10.38 -2.62 13.68
N SER A 312 10.45 -2.59 12.34
CA SER A 312 9.73 -1.60 11.53
C SER A 312 8.21 -1.78 11.64
N PHE A 313 7.71 -3.02 11.63
CA PHE A 313 6.28 -3.28 11.82
C PHE A 313 5.74 -2.81 13.18
N GLN A 314 6.49 -3.04 14.27
CA GLN A 314 6.09 -2.55 15.59
C GLN A 314 5.99 -1.03 15.64
N LYS A 315 6.92 -0.34 14.96
CA LYS A 315 6.89 1.11 14.80
C LYS A 315 5.67 1.57 14.00
N VAL A 316 5.36 0.91 12.89
CA VAL A 316 4.18 1.20 12.07
C VAL A 316 2.89 1.02 12.87
N LEU A 317 2.74 -0.06 13.63
CA LEU A 317 1.56 -0.23 14.49
C LEU A 317 1.44 0.91 15.52
N THR A 318 2.56 1.35 16.09
CA THR A 318 2.57 2.46 17.05
C THR A 318 2.14 3.77 16.39
N ASN A 319 2.75 4.11 15.26
CA ASN A 319 2.45 5.32 14.50
C ASN A 319 1.01 5.32 14.00
N TYR A 320 0.56 4.22 13.39
CA TYR A 320 -0.79 4.09 12.86
C TYR A 320 -1.84 4.27 13.96
N ARG A 321 -1.67 3.61 15.11
CA ARG A 321 -2.57 3.78 16.26
C ARG A 321 -2.57 5.22 16.78
N ALA A 322 -1.41 5.87 16.83
CA ALA A 322 -1.33 7.27 17.24
C ALA A 322 -2.05 8.20 16.25
N HIS A 323 -1.94 7.97 14.94
CA HIS A 323 -2.67 8.74 13.94
C HIS A 323 -4.19 8.51 14.07
N VAL A 324 -4.65 7.27 14.19
CA VAL A 324 -6.07 6.93 14.39
C VAL A 324 -6.63 7.59 15.65
N ALA A 325 -5.88 7.57 16.75
CA ALA A 325 -6.30 8.16 18.02
C ALA A 325 -6.50 9.68 17.95
N ARG A 326 -5.78 10.38 17.06
CA ARG A 326 -5.89 11.84 16.84
C ARG A 326 -7.06 12.23 15.94
N MET A 327 -7.69 11.28 15.25
CA MET A 327 -8.79 11.61 14.34
C MET A 327 -10.02 12.10 15.11
N PRO A 328 -10.63 13.22 14.70
CA PRO A 328 -11.75 13.80 15.41
C PRO A 328 -13.00 12.92 15.27
N ALA A 329 -13.79 12.89 16.33
CA ALA A 329 -15.11 12.28 16.34
C ALA A 329 -16.11 13.07 15.50
N ASP A 330 -16.05 14.40 15.55
CA ASP A 330 -16.90 15.24 14.70
C ASP A 330 -16.39 15.24 13.25
N SER A 331 -17.26 14.87 12.30
CA SER A 331 -16.94 14.88 10.89
C SER A 331 -16.74 16.28 10.31
N ALA A 332 -17.26 17.32 10.96
CA ALA A 332 -17.07 18.72 10.56
C ALA A 332 -15.76 19.32 11.10
N ALA A 333 -15.12 18.68 12.08
CA ALA A 333 -13.85 19.14 12.63
C ALA A 333 -12.69 18.96 11.63
N ALA A 334 -11.72 19.85 11.68
CA ALA A 334 -10.55 19.80 10.82
C ALA A 334 -9.74 18.51 11.04
N THR A 335 -9.46 17.78 9.96
CA THR A 335 -8.58 16.60 10.01
C THR A 335 -7.14 17.04 10.33
N PRO A 336 -6.49 16.44 11.35
CA PRO A 336 -5.11 16.73 11.70
C PRO A 336 -4.17 16.68 10.49
N ALA A 337 -3.14 17.53 10.50
CA ALA A 337 -2.11 17.52 9.48
C ALA A 337 -1.33 16.19 9.50
N LEU A 338 -1.03 15.69 8.30
CA LEU A 338 -0.12 14.59 8.01
C LEU A 338 0.95 15.17 7.12
N SER A 339 2.22 14.86 7.38
CA SER A 339 3.32 15.35 6.58
C SER A 339 3.26 14.76 5.17
N ASN A 340 3.61 15.55 4.18
CA ASN A 340 3.86 15.03 2.84
C ASN A 340 5.28 14.48 2.79
N THR A 341 5.39 13.17 2.76
CA THR A 341 6.66 12.44 2.77
C THR A 341 6.71 11.47 1.61
N ASP A 342 7.89 11.28 1.04
CA ASP A 342 8.19 10.18 0.13
C ASP A 342 8.06 8.86 0.90
N PHE A 343 7.22 7.95 0.40
CA PHE A 343 6.96 6.66 1.02
C PHE A 343 8.13 5.69 0.94
N ASP A 344 9.08 5.87 0.03
CA ASP A 344 10.25 5.00 -0.06
C ASP A 344 11.31 5.36 0.98
N THR A 345 11.62 6.65 1.12
CA THR A 345 12.65 7.12 2.06
C THR A 345 12.11 7.55 3.43
N GLY A 346 10.81 7.86 3.53
CA GLY A 346 10.20 8.44 4.73
C GLY A 346 10.55 9.92 4.95
N HIS A 347 11.24 10.57 4.01
CA HIS A 347 11.67 11.96 4.12
C HIS A 347 10.61 12.96 3.65
N PRO A 348 10.64 14.22 4.12
CA PRO A 348 9.82 15.29 3.55
C PRO A 348 10.09 15.50 2.05
N THR A 349 9.02 15.45 1.26
CA THR A 349 9.10 15.62 -0.19
C THR A 349 9.53 17.03 -0.57
N HIS A 350 10.61 17.17 -1.34
CA HIS A 350 11.03 18.42 -1.97
C HIS A 350 11.84 18.19 -3.25
N ALA A 351 11.93 19.20 -4.13
CA ALA A 351 12.62 19.04 -5.41
C ALA A 351 14.09 18.65 -5.25
N GLY A 352 14.54 17.71 -6.07
CA GLY A 352 15.89 17.15 -6.07
C GLY A 352 16.17 16.21 -4.89
N GLU A 353 15.16 15.83 -4.10
CA GLU A 353 15.33 14.89 -2.98
C GLU A 353 15.27 13.44 -3.46
N TYR A 354 14.22 13.08 -4.21
CA TYR A 354 13.95 11.72 -4.65
C TYR A 354 13.51 11.67 -6.13
N PRO A 355 14.10 10.80 -6.98
CA PRO A 355 13.83 10.79 -8.42
C PRO A 355 12.36 10.63 -8.81
N LEU A 356 11.63 9.69 -8.20
CA LEU A 356 10.24 9.46 -8.54
C LEU A 356 9.35 10.63 -8.09
N ALA A 357 9.70 11.32 -7.01
CA ALA A 357 8.98 12.52 -6.60
C ALA A 357 9.15 13.65 -7.64
N ASP A 358 10.38 13.89 -8.10
CA ASP A 358 10.68 14.91 -9.12
C ASP A 358 9.91 14.66 -10.43
N GLU A 359 9.96 13.43 -10.92
CA GLU A 359 9.27 13.02 -12.14
C GLU A 359 7.75 13.15 -12.02
N THR A 360 7.22 12.77 -10.86
CA THR A 360 5.77 12.79 -10.60
C THR A 360 5.26 14.22 -10.46
N TYR A 361 5.98 15.11 -9.78
CA TYR A 361 5.63 16.54 -9.76
C TYR A 361 5.66 17.14 -11.17
N GLY A 362 6.69 16.79 -11.96
CA GLY A 362 6.80 17.21 -13.36
C GLY A 362 5.62 16.75 -14.20
N GLU A 363 5.25 15.46 -14.14
CA GLU A 363 4.10 14.94 -14.87
C GLU A 363 2.79 15.56 -14.38
N TRP A 364 2.63 15.73 -13.08
CA TRP A 364 1.44 16.32 -12.48
C TRP A 364 1.18 17.75 -12.97
N VAL A 365 2.19 18.63 -12.91
CA VAL A 365 2.03 20.03 -13.33
C VAL A 365 1.80 20.14 -14.84
N ARG A 366 2.44 19.30 -15.65
CA ARG A 366 2.21 19.24 -17.11
C ARG A 366 0.78 18.78 -17.42
N LYS A 367 0.27 17.75 -16.74
CA LYS A 367 -1.13 17.31 -16.92
C LYS A 367 -2.13 18.37 -16.50
N LEU A 368 -1.85 19.10 -15.43
CA LEU A 368 -2.70 20.22 -15.02
C LEU A 368 -2.71 21.32 -16.09
N ALA A 369 -1.55 21.67 -16.66
CA ALA A 369 -1.45 22.65 -17.75
C ALA A 369 -2.22 22.20 -19.01
N ASP A 370 -2.13 20.92 -19.40
CA ASP A 370 -2.92 20.36 -20.50
C ASP A 370 -4.44 20.49 -20.27
N LYS A 371 -4.85 20.55 -19.00
CA LYS A 371 -6.24 20.79 -18.55
C LYS A 371 -6.50 22.24 -18.13
N LYS A 372 -5.61 23.17 -18.50
CA LYS A 372 -5.72 24.61 -18.19
C LYS A 372 -5.93 24.89 -16.71
N PHE A 373 -5.41 24.01 -15.85
CA PHE A 373 -5.55 24.07 -14.39
C PHE A 373 -7.01 24.17 -13.90
N GLU A 374 -7.98 23.67 -14.67
CA GLU A 374 -9.43 23.87 -14.46
C GLU A 374 -9.91 23.59 -13.03
N ASN A 375 -9.40 22.53 -12.41
CA ASN A 375 -9.80 22.11 -11.06
C ASN A 375 -8.73 22.35 -9.99
N LEU A 376 -7.70 23.16 -10.29
CA LEU A 376 -6.61 23.38 -9.35
C LEU A 376 -7.06 24.32 -8.21
N ASN A 377 -7.02 23.82 -6.98
CA ASN A 377 -7.32 24.64 -5.81
C ASN A 377 -6.07 25.38 -5.26
N PRO A 378 -6.27 26.43 -4.43
CA PRO A 378 -5.16 27.23 -3.90
C PRO A 378 -4.12 26.43 -3.10
N VAL A 379 -4.53 25.38 -2.38
CA VAL A 379 -3.62 24.55 -1.58
C VAL A 379 -2.70 23.74 -2.47
N ALA A 380 -3.25 23.09 -3.51
CA ALA A 380 -2.47 22.35 -4.49
C ALA A 380 -1.56 23.27 -5.30
N ARG A 381 -2.04 24.45 -5.71
CA ARG A 381 -1.22 25.49 -6.37
C ARG A 381 -0.02 25.88 -5.52
N GLN A 382 -0.26 26.23 -4.25
CA GLN A 382 0.80 26.63 -3.33
C GLN A 382 1.83 25.52 -3.16
N ASN A 383 1.39 24.27 -3.02
CA ASN A 383 2.30 23.13 -2.88
C ASN A 383 3.19 22.91 -4.11
N ILE A 384 2.66 23.07 -5.33
CA ILE A 384 3.46 22.98 -6.57
C ILE A 384 4.50 24.10 -6.58
N LEU A 385 4.11 25.33 -6.26
CA LEU A 385 5.03 26.47 -6.25
C LEU A 385 6.13 26.32 -5.20
N GLU A 386 5.80 25.80 -4.01
CA GLU A 386 6.77 25.50 -2.95
C GLU A 386 7.75 24.39 -3.34
N PHE A 387 7.28 23.34 -4.02
CA PHE A 387 8.13 22.24 -4.46
C PHE A 387 9.24 22.72 -5.40
N TYR A 388 8.89 23.55 -6.39
CA TYR A 388 9.86 24.09 -7.35
C TYR A 388 10.62 25.32 -6.82
N GLY A 389 10.03 26.08 -5.90
CA GLY A 389 10.61 27.30 -5.34
C GLY A 389 10.99 28.35 -6.38
N ASP A 390 11.77 29.33 -5.94
CA ASP A 390 12.31 30.39 -6.82
C ASP A 390 13.63 30.00 -7.49
N SER A 391 14.37 29.07 -6.86
CA SER A 391 15.63 28.53 -7.35
C SER A 391 15.52 26.99 -7.43
N PRO A 392 14.89 26.45 -8.49
CA PRO A 392 14.62 25.02 -8.59
C PRO A 392 15.94 24.24 -8.61
N LYS A 393 16.06 23.28 -7.68
CA LYS A 393 17.15 22.29 -7.72
C LYS A 393 16.98 21.44 -8.97
N SER A 394 18.09 21.03 -9.58
CA SER A 394 18.05 20.05 -10.66
C SER A 394 17.38 18.76 -10.17
N PRO A 395 16.41 18.20 -10.92
CA PRO A 395 15.77 16.95 -10.52
C PRO A 395 16.79 15.83 -10.52
N LYS A 396 16.61 14.83 -9.64
CA LYS A 396 17.44 13.63 -9.62
C LYS A 396 17.03 12.59 -10.66
N SER A 397 15.78 12.60 -11.13
CA SER A 397 15.35 11.72 -12.23
C SER A 397 16.04 12.12 -13.53
N LYS A 398 16.75 11.17 -14.15
CA LYS A 398 17.36 11.37 -15.48
C LYS A 398 16.32 11.68 -16.54
N GLU A 399 15.14 11.08 -16.43
CA GLU A 399 14.05 11.32 -17.36
C GLU A 399 13.52 12.75 -17.20
N GLU A 400 13.35 13.21 -15.96
CA GLU A 400 12.92 14.59 -15.70
C GLU A 400 14.00 15.63 -16.04
N GLN A 401 15.27 15.23 -16.22
CA GLN A 401 16.35 16.11 -16.71
C GLN A 401 16.29 16.36 -18.22
N GLU A 402 15.49 15.62 -18.99
CA GLU A 402 15.38 15.82 -20.45
C GLU A 402 14.92 17.25 -20.79
N ASP A 403 15.62 17.90 -21.73
CA ASP A 403 15.33 19.28 -22.15
C ASP A 403 13.86 19.50 -22.53
N SER A 404 13.26 18.52 -23.19
CA SER A 404 11.86 18.59 -23.62
C SER A 404 10.88 18.62 -22.44
N LYS A 405 11.14 17.82 -21.39
CA LYS A 405 10.35 17.81 -20.16
C LYS A 405 10.59 19.06 -19.33
N GLN A 406 11.85 19.45 -19.16
CA GLN A 406 12.23 20.67 -18.47
C GLN A 406 11.56 21.90 -19.08
N ARG A 407 11.54 22.02 -20.41
CA ARG A 407 10.86 23.11 -21.11
C ARG A 407 9.36 23.11 -20.82
N LYS A 408 8.67 21.98 -21.00
CA LYS A 408 7.23 21.87 -20.73
C LYS A 408 6.87 22.16 -19.27
N THR A 409 7.67 21.69 -18.32
CA THR A 409 7.50 21.99 -16.89
C THR A 409 7.66 23.47 -16.62
N LYS A 410 8.67 24.13 -17.20
CA LYS A 410 8.87 25.58 -17.05
C LYS A 410 7.72 26.39 -17.66
N GLU A 411 7.23 26.00 -18.83
CA GLU A 411 6.05 26.62 -19.47
C GLU A 411 4.81 26.48 -18.58
N ALA A 412 4.52 25.26 -18.10
CA ALA A 412 3.41 25.00 -17.17
C ALA A 412 3.53 25.82 -15.87
N LEU A 413 4.73 25.95 -15.30
CA LEU A 413 4.97 26.74 -14.10
C LEU A 413 4.79 28.24 -14.35
N ALA A 414 5.17 28.75 -15.53
CA ALA A 414 4.96 30.14 -15.90
C ALA A 414 3.45 30.45 -16.03
N GLU A 415 2.68 29.56 -16.65
CA GLU A 415 1.22 29.65 -16.72
C GLU A 415 0.61 29.64 -15.31
N LEU A 416 1.02 28.69 -14.46
CA LEU A 416 0.53 28.57 -13.08
C LEU A 416 0.79 29.83 -12.24
N LYS A 417 1.97 30.45 -12.41
CA LYS A 417 2.33 31.71 -11.72
C LYS A 417 1.49 32.89 -12.23
N ALA A 418 1.11 32.90 -13.50
CA ALA A 418 0.29 33.94 -14.11
C ALA A 418 -1.21 33.82 -13.77
N MET A 419 -1.68 32.66 -13.30
CA MET A 419 -3.05 32.49 -12.79
C MET A 419 -3.28 33.38 -11.56
N LYS A 420 -4.36 34.17 -11.61
CA LYS A 420 -4.81 35.06 -10.53
C LYS A 420 -5.64 34.35 -9.48
#